data_AF-A0A5N5IWM8-F1
#
_entry.id   AF-A0A5N5IWM8-F1
#
_cell.length_a   1.000
_cell.length_b   1.000
_cell.length_c   1.000
_cell.angle_alpha   90.00
_cell.angle_beta   90.00
_cell.angle_gamma   90.00
#
_symmetry.space_group_name_H-M   'P 1'
#
loop_
_entity.id
_entity.type
_entity.pdbx_description
1 polymer ?
#
loop_
_entity_poly.entity_id
_entity_poly.type
_entity_poly.pdbx_seq_one_letter_code
_entity_poly.pdbx_strand_id
1 'polypeptide(L)'
;RPFLPAQFQSRGPELPQRQFEFKRKRQAAACEPCREHKTKCDGNRPSCNACLRRTTECRFEAEPKETHVQALKRKFDSLQGEASSLQQVYDLLRTRPEAEALSIFHKIRDGESHESILQFVRHGDLLLQLSL
;
A
#
# COMPACT_ATOMS: atom_id res chain seq x y z
N ARG A 1 -76.86 14.49 -14.96
CA ARG A 1 -75.49 15.01 -15.14
C ARG A 1 -74.90 14.36 -16.38
N PRO A 2 -74.70 15.08 -17.50
CA PRO A 2 -74.09 14.48 -18.69
C PRO A 2 -72.59 14.27 -18.46
N PHE A 3 -72.06 13.13 -18.92
CA PHE A 3 -70.63 12.83 -18.93
C PHE A 3 -69.97 13.50 -20.16
N LEU A 4 -68.92 14.30 -19.93
CA LEU A 4 -68.07 14.87 -20.98
C LEU A 4 -67.03 13.83 -21.45
N PRO A 5 -66.66 13.82 -22.75
CA PRO A 5 -65.68 12.86 -23.26
C PRO A 5 -64.25 13.20 -22.84
N ALA A 6 -63.45 12.17 -22.59
CA ALA A 6 -62.06 12.28 -22.15
C ALA A 6 -61.15 12.84 -23.26
N GLN A 7 -60.33 13.83 -22.90
CA GLN A 7 -59.35 14.44 -23.79
C GLN A 7 -58.16 13.48 -24.00
N PHE A 8 -57.93 13.08 -25.24
CA PHE A 8 -56.74 12.35 -25.66
C PHE A 8 -55.51 13.29 -25.62
N GLN A 9 -54.63 13.10 -24.63
CA GLN A 9 -53.31 13.74 -24.63
C GLN A 9 -52.37 12.91 -25.51
N SER A 10 -51.88 13.54 -26.57
CA SER A 10 -50.84 13.00 -27.46
C SER A 10 -49.53 12.82 -26.69
N ARG A 11 -49.17 11.57 -26.38
CA ARG A 11 -47.82 11.21 -25.92
C ARG A 11 -46.84 11.42 -27.06
N GLY A 12 -45.90 12.35 -26.88
CA GLY A 12 -44.72 12.45 -27.73
C GLY A 12 -43.87 11.18 -27.67
N PRO A 13 -42.99 10.93 -28.67
CA PRO A 13 -42.17 9.74 -28.69
C PRO A 13 -41.13 9.77 -27.56
N GLU A 14 -41.26 8.86 -26.60
CA GLU A 14 -40.24 8.56 -25.60
C GLU A 14 -39.02 7.97 -26.31
N LEU A 15 -37.94 8.74 -26.37
CA LEU A 15 -36.66 8.25 -26.86
C LEU A 15 -36.17 7.12 -25.94
N PRO A 16 -35.73 5.97 -26.48
CA PRO A 16 -35.24 4.86 -25.68
C PRO A 16 -33.95 5.29 -24.98
N GLN A 17 -34.07 5.58 -23.68
CA GLN A 17 -32.92 5.84 -22.83
C GLN A 17 -32.06 4.58 -22.80
N ARG A 18 -30.96 4.58 -23.56
CA ARG A 18 -29.90 3.59 -23.42
C ARG A 18 -29.39 3.67 -21.99
N GLN A 19 -29.90 2.79 -21.13
CA GLN A 19 -29.35 2.52 -19.83
C GLN A 19 -27.98 1.90 -20.07
N PHE A 20 -26.96 2.75 -20.25
CA PHE A 20 -25.58 2.33 -20.13
C PHE A 20 -25.43 1.85 -18.69
N GLU A 21 -25.52 0.54 -18.48
CA GLU A 21 -25.12 -0.10 -17.24
C GLU A 21 -23.63 0.16 -17.09
N PHE A 22 -23.29 1.31 -16.50
CA PHE A 22 -21.95 1.58 -16.02
C PHE A 22 -21.66 0.56 -14.94
N LYS A 23 -21.07 -0.58 -15.34
CA LYS A 23 -20.51 -1.59 -14.43
C LYS A 23 -19.64 -0.85 -13.44
N ARG A 24 -20.15 -0.68 -12.21
CA ARG A 24 -19.45 0.01 -11.13
C ARG A 24 -18.15 -0.74 -10.91
N LYS A 25 -17.01 -0.12 -11.24
CA LYS A 25 -15.70 -0.68 -10.94
C LYS A 25 -15.66 -0.96 -9.45
N ARG A 26 -15.57 -2.24 -9.06
CA ARG A 26 -15.35 -2.61 -7.66
C ARG A 26 -13.99 -2.07 -7.26
N GLN A 27 -13.98 -1.17 -6.30
CA GLN A 27 -12.75 -0.61 -5.76
C GLN A 27 -11.98 -1.70 -5.01
N ALA A 28 -10.68 -1.87 -5.31
CA ALA A 28 -9.84 -2.92 -4.73
C ALA A 28 -9.55 -2.69 -3.22
N ALA A 29 -9.43 -1.43 -2.80
CA ALA A 29 -9.23 -1.04 -1.41
C ALA A 29 -9.89 0.32 -1.10
N ALA A 30 -10.59 0.39 0.04
CA ALA A 30 -11.09 1.65 0.59
C ALA A 30 -9.97 2.40 1.33
N CYS A 31 -10.05 3.73 1.40
CA CYS A 31 -9.15 4.54 2.23
C CYS A 31 -9.38 4.29 3.73
N GLU A 32 -8.38 4.62 4.56
CA GLU A 32 -8.43 4.44 6.02
C GLU A 32 -9.67 5.08 6.66
N PRO A 33 -9.98 6.37 6.42
CA PRO A 33 -11.12 6.99 7.10
C PRO A 33 -12.45 6.34 6.72
N CYS A 34 -12.61 5.91 5.46
CA CYS A 34 -13.83 5.22 5.05
C CYS A 34 -13.97 3.83 5.69
N ARG A 35 -12.85 3.15 5.98
CA ARG A 35 -12.86 1.86 6.68
C ARG A 35 -13.22 2.03 8.14
N GLU A 36 -12.60 3.00 8.81
CA GLU A 36 -12.88 3.34 10.21
C GLU A 36 -14.37 3.72 10.39
N HIS A 37 -14.89 4.58 9.52
CA HIS A 37 -16.28 5.00 9.54
C HIS A 37 -17.26 3.99 8.94
N LYS A 38 -16.79 2.84 8.43
CA LYS A 38 -17.60 1.81 7.77
C LYS A 38 -18.50 2.38 6.65
N THR A 39 -18.00 3.38 5.94
CA THR A 39 -18.73 4.03 4.84
C THR A 39 -18.21 3.65 3.48
N LYS A 40 -19.06 3.74 2.46
CA LYS A 40 -18.69 3.43 1.09
C LYS A 40 -17.57 4.38 0.60
N CYS A 41 -16.44 3.81 0.24
CA CYS A 41 -15.36 4.50 -0.45
C CYS A 41 -15.55 4.35 -1.96
N ASP A 42 -15.44 5.46 -2.70
CA ASP A 42 -15.46 5.50 -4.16
C ASP A 42 -14.07 5.28 -4.78
N GLY A 43 -13.00 5.28 -3.97
CA GLY A 43 -11.65 4.91 -4.42
C GLY A 43 -10.92 5.95 -5.25
N ASN A 44 -11.50 7.15 -5.42
CA ASN A 44 -10.86 8.25 -6.12
C ASN A 44 -9.57 8.68 -5.38
N ARG A 45 -8.56 9.05 -6.16
CA ARG A 45 -7.25 9.52 -5.69
C ARG A 45 -6.96 10.90 -6.30
N PRO A 46 -6.35 11.85 -5.57
CA PRO A 46 -5.70 11.67 -4.26
C PRO A 46 -6.67 11.60 -3.07
N SER A 47 -7.92 12.02 -3.21
CA SER A 47 -8.93 11.96 -2.14
C SER A 47 -10.26 11.41 -2.66
N CYS A 48 -10.90 10.58 -1.84
CA CYS A 48 -12.20 9.99 -2.14
C CYS A 48 -13.33 11.01 -1.86
N ASN A 49 -14.48 10.90 -2.53
CA ASN A 49 -15.56 11.88 -2.38
C ASN A 49 -16.11 11.95 -0.95
N ALA A 50 -16.13 10.84 -0.23
CA ALA A 50 -16.56 10.83 1.17
C ALA A 50 -15.60 11.62 2.07
N CYS A 51 -14.28 11.47 1.87
CA CYS A 51 -13.27 12.21 2.62
C CYS A 51 -13.24 13.70 2.23
N LEU A 52 -13.41 14.02 0.95
CA LEU A 52 -13.54 15.41 0.49
C LEU A 52 -14.72 16.12 1.18
N ARG A 53 -15.90 15.48 1.23
CA ARG A 53 -17.09 16.05 1.88
C ARG A 53 -16.93 16.23 3.38
N ARG A 54 -16.18 15.34 4.03
CA ARG A 54 -15.90 15.41 5.47
C ARG A 54 -14.71 16.31 5.79
N THR A 55 -14.04 16.87 4.78
CA THR A 55 -12.79 17.62 4.93
C THR A 55 -11.76 16.88 5.79
N THR A 56 -11.69 15.55 5.62
CA THR A 56 -10.73 14.67 6.32
C THR A 56 -9.59 14.28 5.39
N GLU A 57 -8.39 14.17 5.94
CA GLU A 57 -7.23 13.66 5.21
C GLU A 57 -7.51 12.24 4.69
N CYS A 58 -7.41 12.05 3.37
CA CYS A 58 -7.69 10.79 2.73
C CYS A 58 -6.41 9.99 2.53
N ARG A 59 -6.22 8.94 3.32
CA ARG A 59 -5.05 8.07 3.22
C ARG A 59 -5.41 6.68 2.70
N PHE A 60 -4.60 6.17 1.78
CA PHE A 60 -4.71 4.81 1.26
C PHE A 60 -3.39 4.09 1.55
N GLU A 61 -3.45 2.96 2.28
CA GLU A 61 -2.29 2.10 2.48
C GLU A 61 -1.96 1.25 1.25
N ALA A 62 -2.98 0.89 0.49
CA ALA A 62 -2.84 0.08 -0.72
C ALA A 62 -2.58 0.95 -1.95
N GLU A 63 -1.71 0.48 -2.84
CA GLU A 63 -1.45 1.09 -4.14
C GLU A 63 -2.66 1.00 -5.08
N PRO A 64 -2.71 1.77 -6.18
CA PRO A 64 -3.71 1.58 -7.22
C PRO A 64 -3.71 0.14 -7.73
N LYS A 65 -4.89 -0.49 -7.75
CA LYS A 65 -5.13 -1.91 -8.12
C LYS A 65 -4.65 -2.94 -7.08
N GLU A 66 -3.99 -2.52 -6.00
CA GLU A 66 -3.63 -3.41 -4.89
C GLU A 66 -4.84 -3.61 -3.98
N THR A 67 -5.11 -4.85 -3.60
CA THR A 67 -6.08 -5.16 -2.54
C THR A 67 -5.45 -4.91 -1.17
N HIS A 68 -6.27 -4.74 -0.14
CA HIS A 68 -5.76 -4.57 1.21
C HIS A 68 -4.86 -5.73 1.68
N VAL A 69 -5.21 -6.98 1.32
CA VAL A 69 -4.41 -8.16 1.70
C VAL A 69 -3.04 -8.12 1.04
N GLN A 70 -2.96 -7.69 -0.22
CA GLN A 70 -1.69 -7.52 -0.92
C GLN A 70 -0.83 -6.42 -0.29
N ALA A 71 -1.44 -5.29 0.07
CA ALA A 71 -0.75 -4.20 0.77
C ALA A 71 -0.19 -4.65 2.12
N LEU A 72 -0.99 -5.39 2.90
CA LEU A 72 -0.56 -5.93 4.18
C LEU A 72 0.57 -6.94 4.02
N LYS A 73 0.49 -7.83 3.02
CA LYS A 73 1.55 -8.78 2.70
C LYS A 73 2.85 -8.06 2.33
N ARG A 74 2.79 -7.06 1.46
CA ARG A 74 3.95 -6.24 1.08
C ARG A 74 4.61 -5.57 2.29
N LYS A 75 3.80 -4.99 3.19
CA LYS A 75 4.30 -4.41 4.44
C LYS A 75 4.95 -5.46 5.34
N PHE A 76 4.31 -6.61 5.49
CA PHE A 76 4.84 -7.73 6.28
C PHE A 76 6.18 -8.23 5.73
N ASP A 77 6.26 -8.49 4.42
CA ASP A 77 7.47 -8.97 3.76
C ASP A 77 8.62 -7.95 3.92
N SER A 78 8.33 -6.65 3.82
CA SER A 78 9.31 -5.58 4.04
C SER A 78 9.83 -5.55 5.48
N LEU A 79 8.93 -5.57 6.48
CA LEU A 79 9.30 -5.56 7.90
C LEU A 79 10.07 -6.84 8.27
N GLN A 80 9.67 -7.98 7.73
CA GLN A 80 10.36 -9.25 7.95
C GLN A 80 11.77 -9.23 7.34
N GLY A 81 11.94 -8.63 6.16
CA GLY A 81 13.25 -8.44 5.53
C GLY A 81 14.18 -7.54 6.34
N GLU A 82 13.66 -6.42 6.84
CA GLU A 82 14.42 -5.49 7.70
C GLU A 82 14.80 -6.15 9.03
N ALA A 83 13.86 -6.81 9.69
CA ALA A 83 14.11 -7.55 10.93
C ALA A 83 15.18 -8.65 10.73
N SER A 84 15.11 -9.39 9.62
CA SER A 84 16.11 -10.39 9.26
C SER A 84 17.49 -9.79 9.04
N SER A 85 17.57 -8.61 8.43
CA SER A 85 18.83 -7.90 8.19
C SER A 85 19.46 -7.40 9.49
N LEU A 86 18.66 -6.80 10.36
CA LEU A 86 19.11 -6.36 11.69
C LEU A 86 19.57 -7.54 12.55
N GLN A 87 18.85 -8.66 12.51
CA GLN A 87 19.23 -9.88 13.22
C GLN A 87 20.59 -10.42 12.72
N GLN A 88 20.84 -10.40 11.42
CA GLN A 88 22.14 -10.78 10.86
C GLN A 88 23.26 -9.87 11.36
N VAL A 89 23.05 -8.54 11.40
CA VAL A 89 24.07 -7.62 11.94
C VAL A 89 24.36 -7.90 13.41
N TYR A 90 23.33 -8.17 14.21
CA TYR A 90 23.49 -8.58 15.61
C TYR A 90 24.31 -9.88 15.73
N ASP A 91 24.00 -10.90 14.92
CA ASP A 91 24.73 -12.16 14.94
C ASP A 91 26.18 -12.00 14.49
N LEU A 92 26.48 -11.11 13.55
CA LEU A 92 27.85 -10.78 13.16
C LEU A 92 28.64 -10.16 14.32
N LEU A 93 28.07 -9.18 15.02
CA LEU A 93 28.70 -8.60 16.21
C LEU A 93 28.95 -9.64 17.31
N ARG A 94 28.06 -10.64 17.44
CA ARG A 94 28.13 -11.68 18.47
C ARG A 94 29.14 -12.80 18.16
N THR A 95 29.32 -13.14 16.89
CA THR A 95 30.02 -14.37 16.48
C THR A 95 31.39 -14.12 15.84
N ARG A 96 31.64 -12.91 15.35
CA ARG A 96 32.89 -12.59 14.65
C ARG A 96 34.04 -12.24 15.61
N PRO A 97 35.29 -12.37 15.15
CA PRO A 97 36.45 -11.91 15.92
C PRO A 97 36.34 -10.44 16.32
N GLU A 98 36.94 -10.07 17.44
CA GLU A 98 36.80 -8.73 18.03
C GLU A 98 37.18 -7.61 17.06
N ALA A 99 38.25 -7.75 16.28
CA ALA A 99 38.68 -6.75 15.30
C ALA A 99 37.63 -6.52 14.19
N GLU A 100 36.97 -7.60 13.72
CA GLU A 100 35.89 -7.50 12.73
C GLU A 100 34.62 -6.90 13.36
N ALA A 101 34.26 -7.33 14.56
CA ALA A 101 33.11 -6.80 15.29
C ALA A 101 33.24 -5.29 15.57
N LEU A 102 34.44 -4.81 15.92
CA LEU A 102 34.74 -3.39 16.09
C LEU A 102 34.58 -2.62 14.77
N SER A 103 35.03 -3.20 13.66
CA SER A 103 34.86 -2.59 12.34
C SER A 103 33.38 -2.42 12.00
N ILE A 104 32.55 -3.42 12.28
CA ILE A 104 31.09 -3.35 12.12
C ILE A 104 30.49 -2.28 13.05
N PHE A 105 30.91 -2.22 14.31
CA PHE A 105 30.44 -1.23 15.28
C PHE A 105 30.73 0.21 14.83
N HIS A 106 31.93 0.47 14.29
CA HIS A 106 32.27 1.79 13.77
C HIS A 106 31.33 2.22 12.63
N LYS A 107 31.04 1.31 11.69
CA LYS A 107 30.07 1.57 10.61
C LYS A 107 28.67 1.89 11.12
N ILE A 108 28.22 1.20 12.18
CA ILE A 108 26.94 1.51 12.84
C ILE A 108 26.99 2.94 13.42
N ARG A 109 28.07 3.32 14.10
CA ARG A 109 28.22 4.68 14.67
C ARG A 109 28.29 5.76 13.59
N ASP A 110 28.86 5.45 12.43
CA ASP A 110 28.95 6.34 11.27
C ASP A 110 27.59 6.48 10.55
N GLY A 111 26.58 5.73 10.97
CA GLY A 111 25.22 5.81 10.43
C GLY A 111 25.01 5.02 9.14
N GLU A 112 25.88 4.05 8.84
CA GLU A 112 25.68 3.16 7.69
C GLU A 112 24.44 2.27 7.88
N SER A 113 23.71 2.03 6.78
CA SER A 113 22.55 1.14 6.81
C SER A 113 22.95 -0.32 7.06
N HIS A 114 22.05 -1.09 7.68
CA HIS A 114 22.26 -2.52 7.90
C HIS A 114 22.56 -3.28 6.60
N GLU A 115 21.98 -2.88 5.46
CA GLU A 115 22.27 -3.47 4.15
C GLU A 115 23.73 -3.26 3.73
N SER A 116 24.22 -2.02 3.87
CA SER A 116 25.61 -1.66 3.54
C SER A 116 26.62 -2.43 4.40
N ILE A 117 26.31 -2.56 5.70
CA ILE A 117 27.12 -3.33 6.65
C ILE A 117 27.16 -4.82 6.26
N LEU A 118 26.00 -5.42 5.97
CA LEU A 118 25.93 -6.82 5.53
C LEU A 118 26.70 -7.06 4.23
N GLN A 119 26.62 -6.12 3.29
CA GLN A 119 27.36 -6.19 2.03
C GLN A 119 28.88 -6.10 2.27
N PHE A 120 29.31 -5.19 3.14
CA PHE A 120 30.73 -5.04 3.50
C PHE A 120 31.30 -6.34 4.06
N VAL A 121 30.60 -6.98 5.00
CA VAL A 121 31.08 -8.23 5.61
C VAL A 121 31.11 -9.38 4.61
N ARG A 122 30.11 -9.51 3.73
CA ARG A 122 30.11 -10.53 2.66
C ARG A 122 31.31 -10.36 1.72
N HIS A 123 31.62 -9.14 1.31
CA HIS A 123 32.77 -8.87 0.41
C HIS A 123 34.12 -8.97 1.14
N GLY A 124 34.17 -8.64 2.43
CA GLY A 124 35.36 -8.84 3.27
C GLY A 124 35.71 -10.32 3.43
N ASP A 125 34.70 -11.17 3.67
CA ASP A 125 34.86 -12.63 3.74
C ASP A 125 35.36 -13.22 2.41
N LEU A 126 34.87 -12.71 1.27
CA LEU A 126 35.29 -13.13 -0.08
C LEU A 126 36.79 -12.88 -0.35
N LEU A 127 37.36 -11.78 0.15
CA LEU A 127 38.78 -11.47 -0.02
C LEU A 127 39.69 -12.35 0.85
N LEU A 128 39.21 -12.82 1.99
CA LEU A 128 39.94 -13.72 2.89
C LEU A 128 39.86 -15.19 2.47
N GLN A 129 38.81 -15.57 1.72
CA GLN A 129 38.65 -16.94 1.21
C GLN A 129 39.48 -17.23 -0.06
N LEU A 130 39.93 -16.19 -0.78
CA LEU A 130 40.76 -16.33 -2.00
C LEU A 130 42.27 -16.27 -1.72
N SER A 131 42.68 -16.05 -0.48
CA SER A 131 44.08 -15.97 -0.04
C SER A 131 44.59 -17.23 0.68
N LEU A 132 43.80 -18.31 0.67
CA LEU A 132 44.15 -19.66 1.14
C LEU A 132 44.17 -20.64 -0.04
#